data_AF-A0A7S0SV84-F1
#
_entry.id   AF-A0A7S0SV84-F1
#
_cell.length_a   1.000
_cell.length_b   1.000
_cell.length_c   1.000
_cell.angle_alpha   90.00
_cell.angle_beta   90.00
_cell.angle_gamma   90.00
#
_symmetry.space_group_name_H-M   'P 1'
#
loop_
_entity.id
_entity.type
_entity.pdbx_description
1 polymer ?
#
loop_
_entity_poly.entity_id
_entity_poly.type
_entity_poly.pdbx_seq_one_letter_code
_entity_poly.pdbx_strand_id
1 'polypeptide(L)'
;GNGGGGGLPPSAKVTALVARLRADLAPAVNGEHRVKAVVFSQFVKFIDVTQAAASAAGFSTCRLTGATSADGREKVIRNFQSFAPDAPDVIFISLKAGGVGINL
;
A
#
# COMPACT_ATOMS: atom_id res chain seq x y z
N GLY A 1 10.90 30.01 -16.41
CA GLY A 1 11.55 28.76 -15.99
C GLY A 1 10.59 28.01 -15.09
N ASN A 2 10.35 26.73 -15.37
CA ASN A 2 9.60 25.87 -14.45
C ASN A 2 10.37 24.55 -14.35
N GLY A 3 10.88 24.27 -13.15
CA GLY A 3 11.86 23.24 -12.88
C GLY A 3 11.24 21.92 -12.42
N GLY A 4 11.84 20.82 -12.89
CA GLY A 4 12.26 19.73 -11.99
C GLY A 4 11.17 18.80 -11.44
N GLY A 5 10.48 18.05 -12.31
CA GLY A 5 9.76 16.83 -11.94
C GLY A 5 10.46 15.59 -12.48
N GLY A 6 11.65 15.28 -11.95
CA GLY A 6 12.40 14.08 -12.32
C GLY A 6 11.72 12.80 -11.82
N GLY A 7 10.65 12.37 -12.49
CA GLY A 7 10.05 11.06 -12.27
C GLY A 7 10.97 10.00 -12.87
N LEU A 8 11.64 9.20 -12.04
CA LEU A 8 12.24 7.96 -12.51
C LEU A 8 11.18 7.20 -13.33
N PRO A 9 11.51 6.67 -14.53
CA PRO A 9 10.57 5.80 -15.24
C PRO A 9 10.22 4.66 -14.28
N PRO A 10 8.93 4.45 -13.95
CA PRO A 10 8.56 3.42 -13.02
C PRO A 10 9.05 2.08 -13.59
N SER A 11 9.87 1.36 -12.82
CA SER A 11 10.32 0.03 -13.25
C SER A 11 9.10 -0.82 -13.58
N ALA A 12 9.24 -1.82 -14.46
CA ALA A 12 8.12 -2.64 -14.92
C ALA A 12 7.25 -3.19 -13.77
N LYS A 13 7.86 -3.49 -12.61
CA LYS A 13 7.16 -3.93 -11.40
C LYS A 13 6.29 -2.84 -10.75
N VAL A 14 6.77 -1.60 -10.70
CA VAL A 14 6.01 -0.46 -10.15
C VAL A 14 4.80 -0.17 -11.03
N THR A 15 5.02 -0.11 -12.34
CA THR A 15 3.94 0.09 -13.31
C THR A 15 2.89 -1.01 -13.23
N ALA A 16 3.33 -2.27 -13.21
CA ALA A 16 2.43 -3.42 -13.11
C ALA A 16 1.64 -3.43 -11.79
N LEU A 17 2.28 -3.07 -10.67
CA LEU A 17 1.58 -2.97 -9.39
C LEU A 17 0.48 -1.91 -9.42
N VAL A 18 0.79 -0.70 -9.88
CA VAL A 18 -0.21 0.39 -9.93
C VAL A 18 -1.36 0.04 -10.88
N ALA A 19 -1.04 -0.53 -12.05
CA ALA A 19 -2.06 -1.00 -12.99
C ALA A 19 -2.97 -2.07 -12.35
N ARG A 20 -2.38 -3.00 -11.60
CA ARG A 20 -3.13 -4.05 -10.90
C ARG A 20 -4.01 -3.51 -9.80
N LEU A 21 -3.49 -2.58 -8.98
CA LEU A 21 -4.28 -1.93 -7.92
C LEU A 21 -5.49 -1.19 -8.52
N ARG A 22 -5.33 -0.50 -9.65
CA ARG A 22 -6.45 0.18 -10.33
C ARG A 22 -7.52 -0.80 -10.83
N ALA A 23 -7.11 -1.94 -11.35
CA ALA A 23 -8.06 -2.95 -11.83
C ALA A 23 -8.81 -3.62 -10.67
N ASP A 24 -8.10 -3.99 -9.61
CA ASP A 24 -8.65 -4.79 -8.51
C ASP A 24 -9.44 -3.95 -7.49
N LEU A 25 -9.08 -2.67 -7.30
CA LEU A 25 -9.72 -1.75 -6.36
C LEU A 25 -10.72 -0.80 -7.03
N ALA A 26 -11.01 -0.98 -8.32
CA ALA A 26 -12.05 -0.22 -8.99
C ALA A 26 -13.39 -0.42 -8.26
N PRO A 27 -14.22 0.63 -8.12
CA PRO A 27 -15.55 0.49 -7.51
C PRO A 27 -16.33 -0.62 -8.22
N ALA A 28 -16.86 -1.57 -7.45
CA ALA A 28 -17.77 -2.56 -8.00
C ALA A 28 -18.98 -1.83 -8.60
N VAL A 29 -19.46 -2.29 -9.76
CA VAL A 29 -20.59 -1.69 -10.49
C VAL A 29 -21.86 -1.59 -9.62
N ASN A 30 -21.94 -2.41 -8.57
CA ASN A 30 -23.08 -2.49 -7.66
C ASN A 30 -22.81 -1.84 -6.28
N GLY A 31 -21.61 -1.32 -6.02
CA GLY A 31 -21.29 -0.56 -4.81
C GLY A 31 -21.17 -1.36 -3.50
N GLU A 32 -21.31 -2.69 -3.52
CA GLU A 32 -21.55 -3.44 -2.29
C GLU A 32 -20.31 -3.77 -1.45
N HIS A 33 -19.09 -3.74 -2.01
CA HIS A 33 -17.88 -4.03 -1.22
C HIS A 33 -16.67 -3.20 -1.62
N ARG A 34 -16.10 -2.49 -0.64
CA ARG A 34 -14.77 -1.86 -0.75
C ARG A 34 -13.70 -2.95 -0.63
N VAL A 35 -13.00 -3.22 -1.72
CA VAL A 35 -11.85 -4.14 -1.75
C VAL A 35 -10.63 -3.44 -1.14
N LYS A 36 -9.76 -4.22 -0.48
CA LYS A 36 -8.48 -3.75 0.06
C LYS A 36 -7.35 -4.65 -0.42
N ALA A 37 -6.16 -4.10 -0.58
CA ALA A 37 -4.99 -4.83 -1.07
C ALA A 37 -3.88 -4.94 -0.02
N VAL A 38 -3.23 -6.10 0.01
CA VAL A 38 -2.05 -6.38 0.85
C VAL A 38 -0.86 -6.65 -0.07
N VAL A 39 0.18 -5.83 0.03
CA VAL A 39 1.37 -5.93 -0.83
C VAL A 39 2.58 -6.33 0.00
N PHE A 40 3.11 -7.52 -0.25
CA PHE A 40 4.30 -8.02 0.43
C PHE A 40 5.59 -7.74 -0.35
N SER A 41 6.68 -7.44 0.37
CA SER A 41 8.02 -7.30 -0.22
C SER A 41 9.12 -7.74 0.75
N GLN A 42 10.17 -8.39 0.26
CA GLN A 42 11.38 -8.64 1.04
C GLN A 42 12.27 -7.40 1.20
N PHE A 43 12.04 -6.36 0.39
CA PHE A 43 12.88 -5.16 0.32
C PHE A 43 12.09 -3.93 0.75
N VAL A 44 12.48 -3.30 1.87
CA VAL A 44 11.88 -2.05 2.35
C VAL A 44 12.03 -0.93 1.32
N LYS A 45 13.19 -0.83 0.66
CA LYS A 45 13.39 0.15 -0.44
C LYS A 45 12.37 -0.04 -1.58
N PHE A 46 11.93 -1.26 -1.84
CA PHE A 46 10.90 -1.50 -2.85
C PHE A 46 9.52 -1.04 -2.36
N ILE A 47 9.21 -1.23 -1.06
CA ILE A 47 8.01 -0.66 -0.42
C ILE A 47 8.02 0.87 -0.53
N ASP A 48 9.15 1.53 -0.26
CA ASP A 48 9.23 2.99 -0.31
C ASP A 48 8.84 3.52 -1.71
N VAL A 49 9.36 2.91 -2.77
CA VAL A 49 9.08 3.30 -4.16
C VAL A 49 7.65 2.95 -4.58
N THR A 50 7.16 1.75 -4.25
CA THR A 50 5.82 1.31 -4.66
C THR A 50 4.71 2.00 -3.89
N GLN A 51 4.93 2.30 -2.60
CA GLN A 51 3.99 3.07 -1.78
C GLN A 51 3.87 4.49 -2.32
N ALA A 52 4.99 5.16 -2.63
CA ALA A 52 4.96 6.49 -3.23
C ALA A 52 4.21 6.51 -4.57
N ALA A 53 4.44 5.51 -5.43
CA ALA A 53 3.75 5.37 -6.70
C ALA A 53 2.24 5.11 -6.54
N ALA A 54 1.84 4.26 -5.57
CA ALA A 54 0.44 4.00 -5.28
C ALA A 54 -0.27 5.25 -4.72
N SER A 55 0.37 5.98 -3.80
CA SER A 55 -0.18 7.24 -3.28
C SER A 55 -0.28 8.32 -4.37
N ALA A 56 0.72 8.44 -5.26
CA ALA A 56 0.65 9.34 -6.41
C ALA A 56 -0.47 8.93 -7.41
N ALA A 57 -0.87 7.66 -7.42
CA ALA A 57 -1.98 7.15 -8.23
C ALA A 57 -3.36 7.32 -7.55
N GLY A 58 -3.42 7.90 -6.35
CA GLY A 58 -4.66 8.22 -5.64
C GLY A 58 -5.10 7.21 -4.58
N PHE A 59 -4.29 6.18 -4.29
CA PHE A 59 -4.61 5.21 -3.25
C PHE A 59 -4.21 5.71 -1.85
N SER A 60 -5.09 5.53 -0.86
CA SER A 60 -4.73 5.69 0.54
C SER A 60 -3.89 4.48 0.98
N THR A 61 -2.70 4.73 1.55
CA THR A 61 -1.74 3.66 1.86
C THR A 61 -1.29 3.68 3.30
N CYS A 62 -0.97 2.50 3.84
CA CYS A 62 -0.22 2.36 5.09
C CYS A 62 0.88 1.30 4.93
N ARG A 63 1.78 1.20 5.92
CA ARG A 63 2.91 0.27 5.89
C ARG A 63 3.14 -0.40 7.23
N LEU A 64 3.54 -1.66 7.19
CA LEU A 64 3.96 -2.44 8.34
C LEU A 64 5.33 -3.09 8.06
N THR A 65 6.36 -2.63 8.75
CA THR A 65 7.73 -3.13 8.58
C THR A 65 8.33 -3.59 9.89
N GLY A 66 9.51 -4.22 9.85
CA GLY A 66 10.25 -4.56 11.08
C GLY A 66 10.63 -3.35 11.95
N ALA A 67 10.60 -2.14 11.39
CA ALA A 67 10.84 -0.89 12.14
C ALA A 67 9.58 -0.34 12.83
N THR A 68 8.39 -0.89 12.54
CA THR A 68 7.15 -0.47 13.19
C THR A 68 7.12 -0.99 14.62
N SER A 69 6.89 -0.12 15.60
CA SER A 69 6.78 -0.50 17.02
C SER A 69 5.59 -1.44 17.26
N ALA A 70 5.58 -2.16 18.39
CA ALA A 70 4.48 -3.06 18.75
C ALA A 70 3.12 -2.33 18.82
N ASP A 71 3.04 -1.22 19.56
CA ASP A 71 1.85 -0.37 19.61
C ASP A 71 1.49 0.23 18.23
N GLY A 72 2.50 0.61 17.45
CA GLY A 72 2.30 1.10 16.08
C GLY A 72 1.72 0.04 15.14
N ARG A 73 2.10 -1.23 15.31
CA ARG A 73 1.58 -2.34 14.49
C ARG A 73 0.07 -2.47 14.68
N GLU A 74 -0.40 -2.50 15.92
CA GLU A 74 -1.83 -2.63 16.20
C GLU A 74 -2.62 -1.46 15.61
N LYS A 75 -2.11 -0.24 15.75
CA LYS A 75 -2.74 0.96 15.16
C LYS A 75 -2.84 0.88 13.65
N VAL A 76 -1.77 0.46 12.96
CA VAL A 76 -1.76 0.30 11.50
C VAL A 76 -2.76 -0.76 11.06
N ILE A 77 -2.80 -1.90 11.74
CA ILE A 77 -3.74 -3.00 11.40
C ILE A 77 -5.19 -2.56 11.60
N ARG A 78 -5.53 -1.98 12.77
CA ARG A 78 -6.89 -1.48 13.04
C ARG A 78 -7.32 -0.42 12.03
N ASN A 79 -6.43 0.52 11.70
CA ASN A 79 -6.72 1.54 10.69
C ASN A 79 -6.96 0.92 9.31
N PHE A 80 -6.12 -0.04 8.91
CA PHE A 80 -6.30 -0.75 7.64
C PHE A 80 -7.59 -1.59 7.61
N GLN A 81 -8.03 -2.18 8.72
CA GLN A 81 -9.26 -2.98 8.78
C GLN A 81 -10.54 -2.12 8.79
N SER A 82 -10.46 -0.86 9.20
CA SER A 82 -11.60 0.08 9.22
C SER A 82 -12.26 0.28 7.85
N PHE A 83 -13.59 0.37 7.78
CA PHE A 83 -14.33 0.73 6.57
C PHE A 83 -14.60 2.24 6.44
N ALA A 84 -13.99 3.06 7.30
CA ALA A 84 -14.11 4.51 7.23
C ALA A 84 -13.65 5.05 5.85
N PRO A 85 -14.25 6.13 5.31
CA PRO A 85 -13.92 6.65 3.98
C PRO A 85 -12.43 6.97 3.78
N ASP A 86 -11.73 7.35 4.85
CA ASP A 86 -10.31 7.71 4.90
C ASP A 86 -9.38 6.53 5.25
N ALA A 87 -9.93 5.35 5.56
CA ALA A 87 -9.12 4.17 5.83
C ALA A 87 -8.22 3.81 4.62
N PRO A 88 -7.04 3.21 4.82
CA PRO A 88 -6.18 2.85 3.69
C PRO A 88 -6.78 1.76 2.79
N ASP A 89 -6.60 1.92 1.48
CA ASP A 89 -6.95 0.91 0.46
C ASP A 89 -5.87 -0.17 0.37
N VAL A 90 -4.61 0.20 0.64
CA VAL A 90 -3.44 -0.67 0.45
C VAL A 90 -2.53 -0.66 1.67
N ILE A 91 -2.18 -1.85 2.18
CA ILE A 91 -1.12 -2.02 3.17
C ILE A 91 0.13 -2.66 2.55
N PHE A 92 1.28 -2.04 2.76
CA PHE A 92 2.58 -2.59 2.35
C PHE A 92 3.29 -3.27 3.52
N ILE A 93 3.66 -4.54 3.36
CA ILE A 93 4.22 -5.36 4.44
C ILE A 93 5.60 -5.89 4.06
N SER A 94 6.60 -5.67 4.91
CA SER A 94 7.92 -6.29 4.72
C SER A 94 7.92 -7.74 5.18
N LEU A 95 8.38 -8.69 4.36
CA LEU A 95 8.44 -10.13 4.70
C LEU A 95 9.44 -10.47 5.82
N LYS A 96 10.34 -9.55 6.20
CA LYS A 96 11.11 -9.64 7.45
C LYS A 96 10.22 -9.62 8.71
N ALA A 97 8.95 -9.24 8.58
CA ALA A 97 7.93 -9.44 9.59
C ALA A 97 7.31 -10.85 9.56
N GLY A 98 7.82 -11.80 8.78
CA GLY A 98 7.27 -13.15 8.62
C GLY A 98 7.35 -14.05 9.86
N GLY A 99 8.05 -13.63 10.92
CA GLY A 99 8.06 -14.35 12.21
C GLY A 99 6.97 -13.94 13.19
N VAL A 100 6.10 -12.99 12.82
CA VAL A 100 5.05 -12.43 13.68
C VAL A 100 3.74 -12.53 12.93
N GLY A 101 2.96 -13.57 13.20
CA GLY A 101 1.67 -13.83 12.55
C GLY A 101 0.84 -12.55 12.49
N ILE A 102 0.65 -12.01 11.28
CA ILE A 102 -0.22 -10.86 11.07
C ILE A 102 -1.59 -11.45 10.77
N ASN A 103 -2.55 -11.23 11.69
CA ASN A 103 -3.96 -11.51 11.43
C ASN A 103 -4.56 -10.26 10.77
N LEU A 104 -4.95 -10.37 9.50
CA LEU A 104 -5.52 -9.29 8.68
C LEU A 104 -6.97 -9.59 8.34
#